data_AF-A0A2P4QXW9-F1
#
_entry.id   AF-A0A2P4QXW9-F1
#
_cell.length_a   1.000
_cell.length_b   1.000
_cell.length_c   1.000
_cell.angle_alpha   90.00
_cell.angle_beta   90.00
_cell.angle_gamma   90.00
#
_symmetry.space_group_name_H-M   'P 1'
#
loop_
_entity.id
_entity.type
_entity.pdbx_description
1 polymer ?
#
loop_
_entity_poly.entity_id
_entity_poly.type
_entity_poly.pdbx_seq_one_letter_code
_entity_poly.pdbx_strand_id
1 'polypeptide(L)'
;TETISDCSNGNDILRIDYIHLSPDPPLKGRQLKIDAAGYLKEEVGQGSYIDVTVKLGLIKLLQKRFDLCEESQKVNKPCPLEQGDQQLSTTIDLPKEIPPGKYIVDALVYTPDNRRIACLKAVAIF
;
A
#
# COMPACT_ATOMS: atom_id res chain seq x y z
N THR A 1 0.01 9.90 15.64
CA THR A 1 -0.98 9.58 14.59
C THR A 1 -0.28 8.69 13.61
N GLU A 2 -0.69 7.42 13.53
CA GLU A 2 -0.13 6.48 12.56
C GLU A 2 -0.44 7.00 11.15
N THR A 3 0.60 7.22 10.34
CA THR A 3 0.43 7.74 8.97
C THR A 3 -0.35 6.77 8.09
N ILE A 4 -0.29 5.48 8.39
CA ILE A 4 -0.97 4.41 7.64
C ILE A 4 -1.84 3.59 8.59
N SER A 5 -3.00 3.16 8.10
CA SER A 5 -3.96 2.35 8.84
C SER A 5 -4.54 1.27 7.95
N ASP A 6 -4.68 0.07 8.50
CA ASP A 6 -5.40 -1.04 7.87
C ASP A 6 -6.93 -0.82 7.97
N CYS A 7 -7.61 -0.76 6.83
CA CYS A 7 -9.08 -0.70 6.72
C CYS A 7 -9.69 -2.03 6.26
N SER A 8 -8.90 -3.10 6.34
CA SER A 8 -9.32 -4.45 6.02
C SER A 8 -10.29 -4.98 7.07
N ASN A 9 -11.00 -6.06 6.73
CA ASN A 9 -11.87 -6.78 7.64
C ASN A 9 -11.58 -8.29 7.57
N GLY A 10 -12.23 -9.09 8.43
CA GLY A 10 -11.98 -10.52 8.54
C GLY A 10 -12.20 -11.34 7.26
N ASN A 11 -12.91 -10.81 6.25
CA ASN A 11 -13.14 -11.48 4.98
C ASN A 11 -12.07 -11.20 3.92
N ASP A 12 -11.18 -10.23 4.15
CA ASP A 12 -10.13 -9.91 3.18
C ASP A 12 -9.03 -10.97 3.18
N ILE A 13 -8.40 -11.21 2.03
CA ILE A 13 -7.46 -12.31 1.82
C ILE A 13 -6.16 -12.12 2.61
N LEU A 14 -5.67 -10.89 2.74
CA LEU A 14 -4.47 -10.55 3.51
C LEU A 14 -4.88 -10.09 4.91
N ARG A 15 -4.38 -10.79 5.93
CA ARG A 15 -4.40 -10.31 7.32
C ARG A 15 -3.09 -9.58 7.59
N ILE A 16 -3.14 -8.28 7.81
CA ILE A 16 -1.95 -7.49 8.13
C ILE A 16 -1.62 -7.68 9.62
N ASP A 17 -0.37 -8.01 9.92
CA ASP A 17 0.11 -8.13 11.30
C ASP A 17 0.67 -6.79 11.78
N TYR A 18 1.51 -6.14 10.97
CA TYR A 18 2.01 -4.78 11.24
C TYR A 18 2.43 -4.05 9.96
N ILE A 19 2.45 -2.72 10.04
CA ILE A 19 3.10 -1.84 9.07
C ILE A 19 3.84 -0.75 9.83
N HIS A 20 5.15 -0.65 9.60
CA HIS A 20 6.00 0.37 10.18
C HIS A 20 6.59 1.24 9.08
N LEU A 21 6.47 2.55 9.28
CA LEU A 21 7.03 3.58 8.42
C LEU A 21 8.16 4.27 9.18
N SER A 22 9.27 4.56 8.49
CA SER A 22 10.38 5.30 9.09
C SER A 22 11.00 6.26 8.07
N PRO A 23 10.96 7.58 8.30
CA PRO A 23 10.34 8.26 9.44
C PRO A 23 8.79 8.23 9.39
N ASP A 24 8.15 8.22 10.56
CA ASP A 24 6.70 8.42 10.73
C ASP A 24 6.46 9.63 11.65
N PRO A 25 5.88 10.75 11.16
CA PRO A 25 5.35 10.96 9.81
C PRO A 25 6.44 11.03 8.72
N PRO A 26 6.12 10.63 7.47
CA PRO A 26 7.04 10.71 6.35
C PRO A 26 7.51 12.14 6.07
N LEU A 27 8.75 12.27 5.59
CA LEU A 27 9.37 13.56 5.28
C LEU A 27 9.72 13.65 3.80
N LYS A 28 9.28 14.73 3.14
CA LYS A 28 9.67 15.02 1.75
C LYS A 28 11.18 15.17 1.60
N GLY A 29 11.73 14.70 0.49
CA GLY A 29 13.16 14.72 0.22
C GLY A 29 14.01 13.75 1.05
N ARG A 30 13.36 12.79 1.72
CA ARG A 30 14.01 11.77 2.54
C ARG A 30 13.56 10.39 2.09
N GLN A 31 14.39 9.40 2.40
CA GLN A 31 14.00 8.01 2.24
C GLN A 31 12.94 7.64 3.26
N LEU A 32 11.92 6.94 2.81
CA LEU A 32 10.92 6.29 3.62
C LEU A 32 11.18 4.79 3.58
N LYS A 33 11.56 4.22 4.73
CA LYS A 33 11.59 2.77 4.93
C LYS A 33 10.19 2.29 5.30
N ILE A 34 9.76 1.21 4.65
CA ILE A 34 8.50 0.51 4.88
C ILE A 34 8.86 -0.91 5.31
N ASP A 35 8.40 -1.32 6.49
CA ASP A 35 8.57 -2.66 7.04
C ASP A 35 7.19 -3.19 7.40
N ALA A 36 6.75 -4.28 6.78
CA ALA A 36 5.40 -4.81 6.95
C ALA A 36 5.40 -6.33 6.96
N ALA A 37 4.48 -6.91 7.72
CA ALA A 37 4.21 -8.33 7.71
C ALA A 37 2.72 -8.62 7.73
N GLY A 38 2.34 -9.79 7.23
CA GLY A 38 0.98 -10.29 7.26
C GLY A 38 0.88 -11.72 6.77
N TYR A 39 -0.34 -12.25 6.73
CA TYR A 39 -0.65 -13.61 6.30
C TYR A 39 -1.66 -13.60 5.16
N LEU A 40 -1.28 -14.18 4.01
CA LEU A 40 -2.19 -14.44 2.89
C LEU A 40 -2.96 -15.75 3.13
N LYS A 41 -4.28 -15.69 3.09
CA LYS A 41 -5.17 -16.86 3.26
C LYS A 41 -5.22 -17.79 2.06
N GLU A 42 -4.81 -17.30 0.90
CA GLU A 42 -4.74 -18.02 -0.37
C GLU A 42 -3.70 -17.35 -1.27
N GLU A 43 -3.29 -18.05 -2.33
CA GLU A 43 -2.40 -17.51 -3.35
C GLU A 43 -3.07 -16.35 -4.10
N VAL A 44 -2.31 -15.27 -4.32
CA VAL A 44 -2.74 -14.09 -5.08
C VAL A 44 -1.77 -13.87 -6.23
N GLY A 45 -2.29 -13.82 -7.46
CA GLY A 45 -1.44 -13.79 -8.64
C GLY A 45 -1.92 -12.87 -9.74
N GLN A 46 -1.60 -13.28 -10.98
CA GLN A 46 -1.82 -12.51 -12.20
C GLN A 46 -3.24 -11.98 -12.34
N GLY A 47 -3.35 -10.74 -12.81
CA GLY A 47 -4.62 -10.01 -12.98
C GLY A 47 -5.17 -9.39 -11.69
N SER A 48 -4.54 -9.64 -10.53
CA SER A 48 -4.83 -8.89 -9.30
C SER A 48 -4.37 -7.44 -9.48
N TYR A 49 -5.10 -6.51 -8.87
CA TYR A 49 -4.90 -5.08 -9.11
C TYR A 49 -5.06 -4.24 -7.85
N ILE A 50 -4.51 -3.03 -7.90
CA ILE A 50 -4.55 -2.03 -6.83
C ILE A 50 -5.25 -0.79 -7.36
N ASP A 51 -6.40 -0.45 -6.80
CA ASP A 51 -7.09 0.82 -7.05
C ASP A 51 -6.61 1.86 -6.03
N VAL A 52 -5.82 2.84 -6.52
CA VAL A 52 -5.25 3.91 -5.70
C VAL A 52 -5.95 5.23 -5.99
N THR A 53 -6.38 5.90 -4.92
CA THR A 53 -6.88 7.27 -4.95
C THR A 53 -6.03 8.17 -4.06
N VAL A 54 -5.56 9.29 -4.59
CA VAL A 54 -4.82 10.31 -3.82
C VAL A 54 -5.59 11.61 -3.85
N LYS A 55 -5.79 12.21 -2.68
CA LYS A 55 -6.43 13.52 -2.51
C LYS A 55 -5.48 14.50 -1.83
N LEU A 56 -5.54 15.76 -2.22
CA LEU A 56 -4.94 16.89 -1.51
C LEU A 56 -6.08 17.74 -0.95
N GLY A 57 -6.31 17.64 0.36
CA GLY A 57 -7.53 18.17 0.98
C GLY A 57 -8.78 17.52 0.39
N LEU A 58 -9.60 18.32 -0.31
CA LEU A 58 -10.86 17.87 -0.94
C LEU A 58 -10.70 17.53 -2.43
N ILE A 59 -9.56 17.86 -3.05
CA ILE A 59 -9.34 17.67 -4.49
C ILE A 59 -8.71 16.30 -4.73
N LYS A 60 -9.23 15.54 -5.70
CA LYS A 60 -8.66 14.27 -6.14
C LYS A 60 -7.51 14.54 -7.12
N LEU A 61 -6.28 14.22 -6.73
CA LEU A 61 -5.09 14.39 -7.58
C LEU A 61 -4.84 13.18 -8.48
N LEU A 62 -5.09 11.98 -7.97
CA LEU A 62 -4.87 10.74 -8.70
C LEU A 62 -6.00 9.76 -8.43
N GLN A 63 -6.43 9.08 -9.51
CA GLN A 63 -7.23 7.87 -9.43
C GLN A 63 -6.72 6.93 -10.50
N LYS A 64 -6.04 5.87 -10.09
CA LYS A 64 -5.39 4.96 -11.03
C LYS A 64 -5.42 3.53 -10.52
N ARG A 65 -5.59 2.61 -11.45
CA ARG A 65 -5.41 1.18 -11.25
C ARG A 65 -3.99 0.79 -11.61
N PHE A 66 -3.36 -0.01 -10.76
CA PHE A 66 -2.06 -0.61 -10.97
C PHE A 66 -2.19 -2.13 -10.98
N ASP A 67 -1.32 -2.81 -11.72
CA ASP A 67 -1.21 -4.28 -11.68
C ASP A 67 -0.43 -4.67 -10.42
N LEU A 68 -1.01 -5.55 -9.59
CA LEU A 68 -0.38 -5.95 -8.32
C LEU A 68 0.95 -6.68 -8.56
N CYS A 69 1.04 -7.50 -9.59
CA CYS A 69 2.22 -8.29 -9.87
C CYS A 69 3.35 -7.43 -10.43
N GLU A 70 3.05 -6.46 -11.28
CA GLU A 70 4.04 -5.47 -11.73
C GLU A 70 4.61 -4.66 -10.55
N GLU A 71 3.75 -4.17 -9.64
CA GLU A 71 4.21 -3.42 -8.47
C GLU A 71 4.97 -4.30 -7.47
N SER A 72 4.53 -5.55 -7.27
CA SER A 72 5.18 -6.53 -6.39
C SER A 72 6.61 -6.86 -6.86
N GLN A 73 6.81 -7.02 -8.17
CA GLN A 73 8.15 -7.27 -8.72
C GLN A 73 9.13 -6.12 -8.46
N LYS A 74 8.67 -4.87 -8.46
CA LYS A 74 9.50 -3.69 -8.13
C LYS A 74 10.02 -3.71 -6.70
N VAL A 75 9.38 -4.48 -5.81
CA VAL A 75 9.80 -4.68 -4.42
C VAL A 75 10.35 -6.09 -4.16
N ASN A 76 10.86 -6.76 -5.22
CA ASN A 76 11.47 -8.09 -5.17
C ASN A 76 10.55 -9.18 -4.61
N LYS A 77 9.24 -9.04 -4.82
CA LYS A 77 8.25 -10.05 -4.47
C LYS A 77 7.74 -10.72 -5.74
N PRO A 78 8.22 -11.94 -6.08
CA PRO A 78 7.80 -12.63 -7.28
C PRO A 78 6.31 -12.96 -7.19
N CYS A 79 5.63 -12.88 -8.33
CA CYS A 79 4.26 -13.35 -8.48
C CYS A 79 4.25 -14.78 -9.07
N PRO A 80 3.28 -15.63 -8.68
CA PRO A 80 2.22 -15.35 -7.71
C PRO A 80 2.73 -15.24 -6.27
N LEU A 81 2.04 -14.44 -5.45
CA LEU A 81 2.27 -14.37 -4.01
C LEU A 81 1.63 -15.58 -3.36
N GLU A 82 2.48 -16.48 -2.85
CA GLU A 82 2.03 -17.73 -2.23
C GLU A 82 1.19 -17.49 -0.97
N GLN A 83 0.28 -18.42 -0.70
CA GLN A 83 -0.42 -18.49 0.59
C GLN A 83 0.59 -18.60 1.74
N GLY A 84 0.33 -17.91 2.85
CA GLY A 84 1.16 -17.98 4.04
C GLY A 84 1.73 -16.64 4.47
N ASP A 85 2.79 -16.69 5.27
CA ASP A 85 3.43 -15.51 5.83
C ASP A 85 4.13 -14.67 4.75
N GLN A 86 3.86 -13.38 4.78
CA GLN A 86 4.41 -12.37 3.90
C GLN A 86 5.19 -11.35 4.73
N GLN A 87 6.38 -11.00 4.23
CA GLN A 87 7.22 -9.93 4.79
C GLN A 87 7.70 -8.99 3.68
N LEU A 88 7.60 -7.69 3.90
CA LEU A 88 8.06 -6.65 3.00
C LEU A 88 8.95 -5.68 3.76
N SER A 89 10.20 -5.52 3.30
CA SER A 89 11.08 -4.45 3.74
C SER A 89 11.63 -3.72 2.52
N THR A 90 11.15 -2.51 2.27
CA THR A 90 11.56 -1.70 1.12
C THR A 90 11.83 -0.26 1.53
N THR A 91 12.67 0.42 0.75
CA THR A 91 12.99 1.83 0.94
C THR A 91 12.65 2.57 -0.34
N ILE A 92 11.89 3.67 -0.23
CA ILE A 92 11.53 4.53 -1.35
C ILE A 92 12.02 5.96 -1.10
N ASP A 93 12.43 6.67 -2.15
CA ASP A 93 12.78 8.08 -2.07
C ASP A 93 11.52 8.94 -2.21
N LEU A 94 11.21 9.78 -1.21
CA LEU A 94 10.15 10.78 -1.33
C LEU A 94 10.70 12.05 -2.00
N PRO A 95 10.12 12.51 -3.13
CA PRO A 95 10.56 13.73 -3.80
C PRO A 95 10.50 14.97 -2.90
N LYS A 96 11.36 15.96 -3.15
CA LYS A 96 11.36 17.25 -2.43
C LYS A 96 10.26 18.18 -2.90
N GLU A 97 9.80 17.96 -4.13
CA GLU A 97 8.87 18.79 -4.90
C GLU A 97 7.41 18.53 -4.52
N ILE A 98 7.12 17.57 -3.62
CA ILE A 98 5.77 17.31 -3.11
C ILE A 98 5.21 18.63 -2.52
N PRO A 99 4.12 19.18 -3.09
CA PRO A 99 3.51 20.40 -2.59
C PRO A 99 3.09 20.26 -1.11
N PRO A 100 3.10 21.36 -0.35
CA PRO A 100 2.63 21.33 1.04
C PRO A 100 1.13 21.04 1.10
N GLY A 101 0.71 20.32 2.14
CA GLY A 101 -0.70 20.07 2.42
C GLY A 101 -1.01 18.67 2.94
N LYS A 102 -2.31 18.41 3.13
CA LYS A 102 -2.82 17.14 3.64
C LYS A 102 -3.13 16.17 2.51
N TYR A 103 -2.32 15.14 2.39
CA TYR A 103 -2.51 14.04 1.46
C TYR A 103 -3.32 12.93 2.11
N ILE A 104 -4.34 12.44 1.42
CA ILE A 104 -5.13 11.27 1.81
C ILE A 104 -5.01 10.25 0.70
N VAL A 105 -4.51 9.07 1.04
CA VAL A 105 -4.32 7.96 0.11
C VAL A 105 -5.25 6.83 0.51
N ASP A 106 -6.07 6.37 -0.42
CA ASP A 106 -6.86 5.15 -0.30
C ASP A 106 -6.30 4.13 -1.30
N ALA A 107 -5.92 2.94 -0.82
CA ALA A 107 -5.47 1.83 -1.65
C ALA A 107 -6.31 0.59 -1.37
N LEU A 108 -7.03 0.13 -2.39
CA LEU A 108 -7.84 -1.08 -2.33
C LEU A 108 -7.25 -2.12 -3.27
N VAL A 109 -6.99 -3.32 -2.75
CA VAL A 109 -6.34 -4.40 -3.49
C VAL A 109 -7.35 -5.49 -3.76
N TYR A 110 -7.40 -5.99 -4.99
CA TYR A 110 -8.40 -6.97 -5.43
C TYR A 110 -7.80 -8.08 -6.29
N THR A 111 -8.40 -9.25 -6.23
CA THR A 111 -8.17 -10.35 -7.17
C THR A 111 -8.84 -10.06 -8.53
N PRO A 112 -8.54 -10.83 -9.60
CA PRO A 112 -9.19 -10.67 -10.90
C PRO A 112 -10.71 -10.78 -10.86
N ASP A 113 -11.24 -11.58 -9.93
CA ASP A 113 -12.67 -11.80 -9.68
C ASP A 113 -13.28 -10.82 -8.67
N ASN A 114 -12.57 -9.72 -8.35
CA ASN A 114 -13.01 -8.62 -7.48
C ASN A 114 -13.22 -8.97 -6.00
N ARG A 115 -12.57 -10.02 -5.50
CA ARG A 115 -12.50 -10.28 -4.06
C ARG A 115 -11.44 -9.36 -3.44
N ARG A 116 -11.73 -8.80 -2.25
CA ARG A 116 -10.79 -7.91 -1.56
C ARG A 116 -9.61 -8.70 -1.02
N ILE A 117 -8.42 -8.25 -1.39
CA ILE A 117 -7.18 -8.74 -0.81
C ILE A 117 -6.82 -7.94 0.44
N ALA A 118 -6.79 -6.61 0.32
CA ALA A 118 -6.40 -5.71 1.41
C ALA A 118 -7.00 -4.31 1.19
N CYS A 119 -7.04 -3.53 2.27
CA CYS A 119 -7.46 -2.14 2.27
C CYS A 119 -6.49 -1.32 3.13
N LEU A 120 -5.84 -0.32 2.55
CA LEU A 120 -4.94 0.59 3.26
C LEU A 120 -5.40 2.03 3.09
N LYS A 121 -5.32 2.79 4.18
CA LYS A 121 -5.49 4.24 4.17
C LYS A 121 -4.25 4.89 4.72
N ALA A 122 -3.83 6.00 4.12
CA ALA A 122 -2.76 6.80 4.67
C ALA A 122 -3.11 8.28 4.67
N VAL A 123 -2.61 8.99 5.69
CA VAL A 123 -2.72 10.43 5.82
C VAL A 123 -1.35 11.01 6.13
N ALA A 124 -0.80 11.78 5.20
CA ALA A 124 0.47 12.48 5.37
C ALA A 124 0.27 13.99 5.28
N ILE A 125 1.01 14.73 6.09
CA ILE A 125 1.02 16.20 6.06
C ILE A 125 2.45 16.64 5.75
N PHE A 126 2.64 17.34 4.64
CA PHE A 126 3.93 17.81 4.14
C PHE A 126 4.04 19.34 4.05
#